data_AF-A0A4R6XMF7-F1
#
_entry.id   AF-A0A4R6XMF7-F1
#
_cell.length_a   1.000
_cell.length_b   1.000
_cell.length_c   1.000
_cell.angle_alpha   90.00
_cell.angle_beta   90.00
_cell.angle_gamma   90.00
#
_symmetry.space_group_name_H-M   'P 1'
#
loop_
_entity.id
_entity.type
_entity.pdbx_description
1 polymer ?
#
loop_
_entity_poly.entity_id
_entity_poly.type
_entity_poly.pdbx_seq_one_letter_code
_entity_poly.pdbx_strand_id
1 'polypeptide(L)' 'MGGFGLKELVVILIIVALLFGTKKLKNIGSDLGGAIKGFKKGIADEDKQELNHQDEDVSEEVTQGKKDPVEK' A
#
# COMPACT_ATOMS: atom_id res chain seq x y z
N MET A 1 1.17 21.64 -33.14
CA MET A 1 1.67 20.25 -33.07
C MET A 1 1.03 19.62 -31.84
N GLY A 2 -0.12 18.97 -32.03
CA GLY A 2 -0.94 18.44 -30.94
C GLY A 2 -0.33 17.15 -30.41
N GLY A 3 0.09 17.17 -29.14
CA GLY A 3 0.55 15.97 -28.45
C GLY A 3 -0.60 15.00 -28.23
N PHE A 4 -0.29 13.71 -28.30
CA PHE A 4 -1.19 12.64 -27.88
C PHE A 4 -1.75 12.97 -26.48
N GLY A 5 -3.01 13.33 -26.43
CA GLY A 5 -3.66 13.76 -25.21
C GLY A 5 -4.33 12.58 -24.51
N LEU A 6 -4.79 12.85 -23.28
CA LEU A 6 -5.64 11.92 -22.52
C LEU A 6 -6.88 11.47 -23.32
N LYS A 7 -7.40 12.31 -24.24
CA LYS A 7 -8.58 12.00 -25.05
C LYS A 7 -8.31 10.86 -26.03
N GLU A 8 -7.20 10.86 -26.75
CA GLU A 8 -6.84 9.77 -27.67
C GLU A 8 -6.64 8.45 -26.93
N LEU A 9 -5.98 8.46 -25.76
CA LEU A 9 -5.80 7.25 -24.95
C LEU A 9 -7.12 6.63 -24.51
N VAL A 10 -8.11 7.45 -24.13
CA VAL A 10 -9.46 6.96 -23.76
C VAL A 10 -10.16 6.31 -24.96
N VAL A 11 -10.07 6.92 -26.15
CA VAL A 11 -10.67 6.35 -27.36
C VAL A 11 -10.06 4.98 -27.70
N ILE A 12 -8.73 4.87 -27.61
CA ILE A 12 -8.02 3.59 -27.84
C ILE A 12 -8.45 2.55 -26.80
N LEU A 13 -8.53 2.93 -25.51
CA LEU A 13 -8.97 2.04 -24.43
C LEU A 13 -10.36 1.48 -24.73
N ILE A 14 -11.31 2.31 -25.16
CA ILE A 14 -12.67 1.87 -25.50
C ILE A 14 -12.63 0.83 -26.62
N ILE A 15 -11.86 1.06 -27.69
CA ILE A 15 -11.74 0.10 -28.79
C ILE A 15 -11.15 -1.23 -28.30
N VAL A 16 -10.08 -1.19 -27.51
CA VAL A 16 -9.48 -2.40 -26.93
C VAL A 16 -10.48 -3.13 -26.03
N ALA A 17 -11.23 -2.41 -25.19
CA ALA A 17 -12.24 -3.00 -24.32
C ALA A 17 -13.37 -3.68 -25.11
N LEU A 18 -13.76 -3.13 -26.26
CA LEU A 18 -14.74 -3.75 -27.16
C LEU A 18 -14.19 -4.98 -27.88
N LEU A 19 -12.93 -4.96 -28.32
CA LEU A 19 -12.29 -6.09 -29.01
C LEU A 19 -12.04 -7.28 -28.08
N PHE A 20 -11.47 -7.02 -26.90
CA PHE A 20 -11.14 -8.07 -25.93
C PHE A 20 -12.31 -8.44 -25.02
N GLY A 21 -13.32 -7.58 -24.95
CA GLY A 21 -14.43 -7.67 -24.01
C GLY A 21 -14.04 -7.33 -22.57
N THR A 22 -14.96 -6.74 -21.82
CA THR A 22 -14.73 -6.33 -20.42
C THR A 22 -14.42 -7.50 -19.49
N LYS A 23 -14.88 -8.72 -19.82
CA LYS A 23 -14.68 -9.92 -19.00
C LYS A 23 -13.22 -10.38 -18.97
N LYS A 24 -12.52 -10.37 -20.11
CA LYS A 24 -11.08 -10.69 -20.16
C LYS A 24 -10.25 -9.56 -19.53
N LEU A 25 -10.61 -8.31 -19.80
CA LEU A 25 -9.95 -7.14 -19.24
C LEU A 25 -10.05 -7.09 -17.71
N LYS A 26 -11.20 -7.49 -17.14
CA LYS A 26 -11.40 -7.58 -15.69
C LYS A 26 -10.54 -8.68 -15.07
N ASN A 27 -10.48 -9.87 -15.65
CA ASN A 27 -9.69 -10.97 -15.10
C ASN A 27 -8.20 -10.59 -15.07
N ILE A 28 -7.65 -10.12 -16.19
CA ILE A 28 -6.24 -9.68 -16.28
C ILE A 28 -5.99 -8.44 -15.41
N GLY A 29 -6.95 -7.51 -15.37
CA GLY A 29 -6.85 -6.28 -14.59
C GLY A 29 -6.91 -6.52 -13.07
N SER A 30 -7.63 -7.53 -12.60
CA SER A 30 -7.61 -7.94 -11.19
C SER A 30 -6.25 -8.51 -10.79
N ASP A 31 -5.65 -9.35 -11.63
CA ASP A 31 -4.35 -9.97 -11.36
C ASP A 31 -3.22 -8.92 -11.37
N LEU A 32 -3.15 -8.10 -12.42
CA LEU A 32 -2.18 -7.00 -12.51
C LEU A 32 -2.44 -5.93 -11.45
N GLY A 33 -3.70 -5.59 -11.20
CA GLY A 33 -4.09 -4.58 -10.22
C GLY A 33 -3.73 -4.99 -8.79
N GLY A 34 -3.88 -6.29 -8.46
CA GLY A 34 -3.42 -6.84 -7.19
C GLY A 34 -1.91 -6.73 -7.01
N ALA A 35 -1.15 -7.10 -8.04
CA ALA A 35 0.32 -7.00 -8.02
C ALA A 35 0.81 -5.56 -7.86
N ILE A 36 0.25 -4.62 -8.65
CA ILE A 36 0.61 -3.20 -8.57
C ILE A 36 0.21 -2.59 -7.22
N LYS A 37 -0.94 -3.00 -6.65
CA LYS A 37 -1.37 -2.55 -5.32
C LYS A 37 -0.42 -3.01 -4.22
N GLY A 38 0.04 -4.26 -4.27
CA GLY A 38 1.05 -4.79 -3.35
C GLY A 38 2.38 -4.04 -3.49
N PHE A 39 2.83 -3.81 -4.72
CA PHE A 39 4.05 -3.06 -5.01
C PHE A 39 3.99 -1.61 -4.48
N LYS A 40 2.89 -0.89 -4.76
CA LYS A 40 2.70 0.48 -4.24
C LYS A 40 2.64 0.52 -2.72
N LYS A 41 2.07 -0.52 -2.08
CA LYS A 41 2.02 -0.61 -0.62
C LYS A 41 3.41 -0.86 -0.03
N GLY A 42 4.21 -1.76 -0.63
CA GLY A 42 5.58 -2.04 -0.20
C GLY A 42 6.46 -0.79 -0.24
N ILE A 43 6.43 -0.06 -1.37
CA ILE A 43 7.17 1.21 -1.50
C ILE A 43 6.68 2.23 -0.45
N ALA A 44 5.36 2.37 -0.27
CA ALA A 44 4.81 3.33 0.67
C ALA A 44 5.10 2.97 2.15
N ASP A 45 5.25 1.69 2.50
CA ASP A 45 5.65 1.24 3.84
C ASP A 45 7.16 1.41 4.07
N GLU A 46 8.00 1.26 3.05
CA GLU A 46 9.44 1.57 3.13
C GLU A 46 9.67 3.07 3.33
N ASP A 47 8.99 3.93 2.56
CA ASP A 47 9.02 5.39 2.75
C ASP A 47 8.52 5.82 4.15
N LYS A 48 7.62 5.02 4.77
CA LYS A 48 7.11 5.29 6.12
C LYS A 48 8.04 4.77 7.22
N GLN A 49 8.78 3.70 6.98
CA GLN A 49 9.78 3.17 7.91
C GLN A 49 11.04 4.03 7.98
N GLU A 50 11.40 4.75 6.92
CA GLU A 50 12.49 5.74 6.96
C GLU A 50 12.14 6.99 7.81
N LEU A 51 10.85 7.26 8.05
CA LEU A 51 10.39 8.41 8.85
C LEU A 51 10.12 8.10 10.33
N ASN A 52 10.21 6.83 10.76
CA ASN A 52 9.81 6.40 12.11
C ASN A 52 10.96 5.80 12.96
N HIS A 53 12.22 5.88 12.51
CA HIS A 53 13.39 5.56 13.34
C HIS A 53 13.94 6.83 14.02
N GLN A 54 13.22 7.39 15.00
CA GLN A 54 13.87 8.29 15.96
C GLN A 54 13.24 8.34 17.37
N ASP A 55 12.07 7.75 17.59
CA ASP A 55 11.43 7.77 18.91
C ASP A 55 10.99 6.35 19.25
N GLU A 56 11.72 5.68 20.14
CA GLU A 56 11.31 4.58 21.03
C GLU A 56 12.49 3.62 21.30
N ASP A 57 13.55 4.11 21.95
CA ASP A 57 14.35 3.26 22.86
C ASP A 57 15.24 4.07 23.83
N VAL A 58 14.68 4.98 24.63
CA VAL A 58 15.33 5.40 25.89
C VAL A 58 14.27 5.86 26.90
N SER A 59 13.90 4.98 27.83
CA SER A 59 13.52 5.37 29.21
C SER A 59 13.60 4.14 30.10
N GLU A 60 14.83 3.94 30.58
CA GLU A 60 15.19 3.72 31.98
C GLU A 60 14.26 2.88 32.87
N GLU A 61 14.85 1.75 33.22
CA GLU A 61 14.80 1.03 34.49
C GLU A 61 14.70 1.94 35.75
N VAL A 62 14.11 1.34 36.80
CA VAL A 62 14.21 1.64 38.25
C VAL A 62 13.16 2.61 38.87
N THR A 63 12.19 2.05 39.62
CA THR A 63 12.07 2.22 41.10
C THR A 63 10.75 1.64 41.68
N GLN A 64 10.89 0.51 42.40
CA GLN A 64 10.42 0.25 43.77
C GLN A 64 8.94 0.46 44.20
N GLY A 65 8.26 -0.66 44.45
CA GLY A 65 7.69 -1.00 45.77
C GLY A 65 6.26 -0.53 46.13
N LYS A 66 5.31 -1.48 46.20
CA LYS A 66 4.35 -1.60 47.33
C LYS A 66 3.47 -2.86 47.28
N LYS A 67 3.54 -3.62 48.38
CA LYS A 67 2.47 -4.32 49.12
C LYS A 67 2.05 -5.74 48.71
N ASP A 68 2.19 -6.59 49.72
CA ASP A 68 1.77 -7.99 49.90
C ASP A 68 0.29 -8.25 49.57
N PRO A 69 -0.09 -9.53 49.36
CA PRO A 69 -0.67 -10.25 50.50
C PRO A 69 -0.18 -11.69 50.68
N VAL A 70 -0.13 -12.04 51.96
CA VAL A 70 0.03 -13.36 52.61
C VAL A 70 -1.12 -14.32 52.24
N GLU A 71 -0.90 -15.61 52.52
CA GLU A 71 -1.88 -16.65 52.93
C GLU A 71 -2.10 -17.76 51.87
N LYS A 72 -1.95 -19.07 52.12
CA LYS A 72 -1.71 -19.91 53.31
C LYS A 72 -1.04 -21.22 52.86
#